data_AF-A0A7V5CXS5-F1
#
_entry.id   AF-A0A7V5CXS5-F1
#
_cell.length_a   1.000
_cell.length_b   1.000
_cell.length_c   1.000
_cell.angle_alpha   90.00
_cell.angle_beta   90.00
_cell.angle_gamma   90.00
#
_symmetry.space_group_name_H-M   'P 1'
#
loop_
_entity.id
_entity.type
_entity.pdbx_description
1 polymer ?
#
loop_
_entity_poly.entity_id
_entity_poly.type
_entity_poly.pdbx_seq_one_letter_code
_entity_poly.pdbx_strand_id
1 'polypeptide(L)'
;MDHWRRERREKSRPAYQSLPTTSNGTPGSPIADALSALKPTERALLWLAYVEGFDHGEIAAALGFKQKSIRVLLYRARKNLARILGRRVGIEGAKK
;
A
#
# COMPACT_ATOMS: atom_id res chain seq x y z
N MET A 1 5.73 -20.28 -2.52
CA MET A 1 6.99 -19.57 -2.81
C MET A 1 6.91 -18.27 -2.05
N ASP A 2 7.43 -18.25 -0.83
CA ASP A 2 7.41 -17.07 0.06
C ASP A 2 8.43 -16.04 -0.45
N HIS A 3 7.97 -14.88 -0.93
CA HIS A 3 8.78 -13.73 -1.33
C HIS A 3 9.74 -13.30 -0.20
N TRP A 4 9.30 -13.50 1.05
CA TRP A 4 10.12 -13.30 2.26
C TRP A 4 11.46 -14.05 2.25
N ARG A 5 11.52 -15.22 1.59
CA ARG A 5 12.76 -16.00 1.49
C ARG A 5 13.72 -15.47 0.42
N ARG A 6 13.21 -14.75 -0.59
CA ARG A 6 14.01 -14.17 -1.67
C ARG A 6 14.61 -12.83 -1.26
N GLU A 7 13.83 -11.97 -0.60
CA GLU A 7 14.26 -10.63 -0.18
C GLU A 7 15.35 -10.64 0.90
N ARG A 8 15.38 -11.64 1.80
CA ARG A 8 16.42 -11.72 2.85
C ARG A 8 17.83 -11.88 2.30
N ARG A 9 18.01 -12.29 1.03
CA ARG A 9 19.32 -12.36 0.38
C ARG A 9 19.68 -11.08 -0.37
N GLU A 10 18.70 -10.24 -0.71
CA GLU A 10 18.91 -9.05 -1.56
C GLU A 10 18.99 -7.74 -0.76
N LYS A 11 18.51 -7.71 0.48
CA LYS A 11 18.49 -6.50 1.33
C LYS A 11 19.78 -6.29 2.14
N SER A 12 20.93 -6.62 1.54
CA SER A 12 22.24 -6.11 1.95
C SER A 12 22.56 -4.86 1.13
N ARG A 13 21.75 -3.80 1.26
CA ARG A 13 22.07 -2.48 0.72
C ARG A 13 22.56 -1.59 1.86
N PRO A 14 23.86 -1.27 1.96
CA PRO A 14 24.35 -0.46 3.06
C PRO A 14 23.99 1.02 2.85
N ALA A 15 23.74 1.64 4.01
CA ALA A 15 23.89 3.05 4.38
C ALA A 15 23.35 4.13 3.43
N TYR A 16 22.28 4.80 3.90
CA TYR A 16 22.19 6.27 3.95
C TYR A 16 22.93 7.04 2.84
N GLN A 17 22.43 6.98 1.62
CA GLN A 17 22.82 7.95 0.61
C GLN A 17 21.92 9.18 0.81
N SER A 18 22.55 10.25 1.27
CA SER A 18 21.99 11.53 1.72
C SER A 18 20.74 11.96 0.95
N LEU A 19 19.60 12.01 1.65
CA LEU A 19 18.35 12.55 1.12
C LEU A 19 18.52 14.07 0.95
N PRO A 20 18.25 14.65 -0.23
CA PRO A 20 18.10 16.08 -0.35
C PRO A 20 16.87 16.50 0.48
N THR A 21 17.10 17.20 1.59
CA THR A 21 16.08 17.97 2.30
C THR A 21 15.68 19.14 1.42
N THR A 22 14.84 18.87 0.41
CA THR A 22 14.13 19.94 -0.28
C THR A 22 12.75 20.02 0.33
N SER A 23 12.68 20.82 1.39
CA SER A 23 11.47 21.44 1.90
C SER A 23 10.93 22.38 0.82
N ASN A 24 10.20 21.85 -0.14
CA ASN A 24 9.26 22.61 -0.93
C ASN A 24 7.96 21.82 -0.90
N GLY A 25 6.91 22.46 -0.36
CA GLY A 25 5.56 21.93 -0.29
C GLY A 25 5.02 21.64 -1.69
N THR A 26 5.51 20.57 -2.30
CA THR A 26 4.87 19.92 -3.42
C THR A 26 3.54 19.45 -2.84
N PRO A 27 2.38 19.82 -3.43
CA PRO A 27 1.12 19.22 -3.05
C PRO A 27 1.36 17.71 -3.00
N GLY A 28 1.11 17.10 -1.85
CA GLY A 28 1.31 15.67 -1.68
C GLY A 28 0.68 14.96 -2.87
N SER A 29 1.33 13.93 -3.40
CA SER A 29 0.72 13.14 -4.47
C SER A 29 -0.71 12.83 -4.05
N PRO A 30 -1.74 13.11 -4.88
CA PRO A 30 -3.14 12.92 -4.48
C PRO A 30 -3.40 11.47 -4.04
N ILE A 31 -2.57 10.53 -4.51
CA ILE A 31 -2.51 9.14 -4.06
C ILE A 31 -1.97 9.03 -2.63
N ALA A 32 -0.85 9.69 -2.31
CA ALA A 32 -0.26 9.70 -0.97
C ALA A 32 -1.23 10.30 0.06
N ASP A 33 -1.90 11.39 -0.30
CA ASP A 33 -2.91 12.00 0.55
C ASP A 33 -4.15 11.12 0.69
N ALA A 34 -4.55 10.39 -0.36
CA ALA A 34 -5.68 9.46 -0.27
C ALA A 34 -5.34 8.23 0.58
N LEU A 35 -4.12 7.72 0.49
CA LEU A 35 -3.61 6.65 1.33
C LEU A 35 -3.52 7.07 2.81
N SER A 36 -3.18 8.32 3.11
CA SER A 36 -3.15 8.83 4.49
C SER A 36 -4.53 8.92 5.13
N ALA A 37 -5.59 9.07 4.32
CA ALA A 37 -6.98 9.09 4.77
C ALA A 37 -7.62 7.69 4.97
N LEU A 38 -6.91 6.61 4.60
CA LEU A 38 -7.37 5.24 4.87
C LEU A 38 -7.10 4.83 6.32
N LYS A 39 -7.81 3.79 6.77
CA LYS A 39 -7.47 3.17 8.06
C LYS A 39 -6.06 2.58 8.01
N PRO A 40 -5.31 2.57 9.13
CA PRO A 40 -3.94 2.04 9.17
C PRO A 40 -3.82 0.63 8.58
N THR A 41 -4.79 -0.25 8.86
CA THR A 41 -4.84 -1.61 8.35
C THR A 41 -5.10 -1.69 6.85
N GLU A 42 -5.98 -0.85 6.31
CA GLU A 42 -6.28 -0.79 4.87
C GLU A 42 -5.07 -0.29 4.08
N ARG A 43 -4.39 0.74 4.61
CA ARG A 43 -3.15 1.26 4.05
C ARG A 43 -2.06 0.19 4.04
N ALA A 44 -1.87 -0.53 5.15
CA ALA A 44 -0.88 -1.61 5.24
C ALA A 44 -1.18 -2.75 4.24
N LEU A 45 -2.44 -3.15 4.12
CA LEU A 45 -2.87 -4.16 3.13
C LEU A 45 -2.49 -3.75 1.70
N LEU A 46 -2.82 -2.53 1.30
CA LEU A 46 -2.53 -2.02 -0.03
C LEU A 46 -1.03 -1.86 -0.26
N TRP A 47 -0.29 -1.38 0.75
CA TRP A 47 1.16 -1.24 0.67
C TRP A 47 1.85 -2.59 0.44
N LEU A 48 1.53 -3.58 1.28
CA LEU A 48 2.11 -4.92 1.15
C LEU A 48 1.75 -5.57 -0.19
N ALA A 49 0.51 -5.43 -0.65
CA ALA A 49 0.08 -6.04 -1.91
C ALA A 49 0.67 -5.38 -3.17
N TYR A 50 0.75 -4.05 -3.20
CA TYR A 50 1.04 -3.31 -4.44
C TYR A 50 2.43 -2.68 -4.48
N VAL A 51 2.99 -2.30 -3.32
CA VAL A 51 4.33 -1.70 -3.24
C VAL A 51 5.38 -2.78 -2.98
N GLU A 52 5.12 -3.67 -2.01
CA GLU A 52 6.03 -4.78 -1.70
C GLU A 52 5.77 -6.03 -2.56
N GLY A 53 4.58 -6.13 -3.18
CA GLY A 53 4.24 -7.26 -4.07
C GLY A 53 3.91 -8.58 -3.36
N PHE A 54 3.56 -8.54 -2.06
CA PHE A 54 3.25 -9.73 -1.27
C PHE A 54 1.98 -10.42 -1.76
N ASP A 55 1.96 -11.76 -1.74
CA ASP A 55 0.71 -12.49 -1.97
C ASP A 55 -0.20 -12.48 -0.72
N HIS A 56 -1.48 -12.79 -0.91
CA HIS A 56 -2.49 -12.91 0.14
C HIS A 56 -2.06 -13.74 1.35
N GLY A 57 -1.31 -14.83 1.13
CA GLY A 57 -0.79 -15.66 2.22
C GLY A 57 0.25 -14.94 3.07
N GLU A 58 1.14 -14.20 2.43
CA GLU A 58 2.22 -13.46 3.08
C GLU A 58 1.68 -12.23 3.82
N ILE A 59 0.71 -11.54 3.21
CA ILE A 59 -0.01 -10.43 3.84
C ILE A 59 -0.75 -10.93 5.09
N ALA A 60 -1.40 -12.09 5.02
CA ALA A 60 -2.06 -12.72 6.16
C ALA A 60 -1.10 -13.00 7.31
N ALA A 61 0.05 -13.61 7.01
CA ALA A 61 1.09 -13.88 8.00
C ALA A 61 1.65 -12.58 8.60
N ALA A 62 1.93 -11.56 7.77
CA ALA A 62 2.49 -10.29 8.22
C ALA A 62 1.54 -9.48 9.11
N LEU A 63 0.23 -9.54 8.87
CA LEU A 63 -0.78 -8.77 9.60
C LEU A 63 -1.54 -9.58 10.66
N GLY A 64 -1.24 -10.88 10.82
CA GLY A 64 -1.93 -11.75 11.78
C GLY A 64 -3.38 -12.08 11.41
N PHE A 65 -3.74 -12.02 10.13
CA PHE A 65 -5.09 -12.33 9.65
C PHE A 65 -5.18 -13.70 8.98
N LYS A 66 -6.40 -14.21 8.80
CA LYS A 66 -6.65 -15.38 7.96
C LYS A 66 -6.55 -15.00 6.48
N GLN A 67 -5.86 -15.82 5.68
CA GLN A 67 -5.72 -15.60 4.22
C GLN A 67 -7.06 -15.39 3.49
N LYS A 68 -8.10 -16.13 3.89
CA LYS A 68 -9.46 -15.96 3.32
C LYS A 68 -10.01 -14.53 3.54
N SER A 69 -9.69 -13.91 4.66
CA SER A 69 -10.11 -12.54 4.99
C SER A 69 -9.36 -11.50 4.17
N ILE A 70 -8.12 -11.77 3.75
CA ILE A 70 -7.29 -10.81 3.00
C ILE A 70 -7.95 -10.42 1.68
N ARG A 71 -8.55 -11.36 0.95
CA ARG A 71 -9.26 -11.05 -0.31
C ARG A 71 -10.37 -10.02 -0.11
N VAL A 72 -11.18 -10.21 0.94
CA VAL A 72 -12.29 -9.30 1.28
C VAL A 72 -11.74 -7.96 1.76
N LEU A 73 -10.72 -7.96 2.62
CA LEU A 73 -10.12 -6.74 3.15
C LEU A 73 -9.45 -5.90 2.05
N LEU A 74 -8.71 -6.53 1.12
CA LEU A 74 -8.12 -5.85 -0.04
C LEU A 74 -9.18 -5.28 -0.97
N TYR A 75 -10.27 -6.00 -1.20
CA TYR A 75 -11.39 -5.48 -1.98
C TYR A 75 -11.99 -4.22 -1.33
N ARG A 76 -12.26 -4.27 -0.02
CA ARG A 76 -12.81 -3.13 0.73
C ARG A 76 -11.84 -1.95 0.75
N ALA A 77 -10.55 -2.21 1.00
CA ALA A 77 -9.51 -1.19 0.99
C ALA A 77 -9.42 -0.48 -0.37
N ARG A 78 -9.45 -1.22 -1.48
CA ARG A 78 -9.47 -0.66 -2.85
C ARG A 78 -10.70 0.19 -3.11
N LYS A 79 -11.89 -0.31 -2.75
CA LYS A 79 -13.14 0.46 -2.88
C LYS A 79 -13.09 1.74 -2.04
N ASN A 80 -12.52 1.68 -0.84
CA ASN A 80 -12.39 2.84 0.03
C ASN A 80 -11.42 3.87 -0.56
N LEU A 81 -10.26 3.42 -1.06
CA LEU A 81 -9.29 4.27 -1.74
C LEU A 81 -9.90 4.94 -2.97
N ALA A 82 -10.60 4.18 -3.83
CA ALA A 82 -11.27 4.70 -5.01
C ALA A 82 -12.32 5.76 -4.66
N ARG A 83 -13.09 5.55 -3.59
CA ARG A 83 -14.06 6.53 -3.09
C ARG A 83 -13.39 7.83 -2.62
N ILE A 84 -12.28 7.73 -1.90
CA ILE A 84 -11.52 8.90 -1.43
C ILE A 84 -10.92 9.65 -2.62
N LEU A 85 -10.32 8.94 -3.56
CA LEU A 85 -9.74 9.51 -4.78
C LEU A 85 -10.80 10.15 -5.67
N GLY A 86 -11.95 9.50 -5.87
CA GLY A 86 -13.07 10.06 -6.63
C GLY A 86 -13.56 11.39 -6.06
N ARG A 87 -13.63 11.51 -4.73
CA ARG A 87 -14.00 12.77 -4.06
C ARG A 87 -12.95 13.88 -4.22
N ARG A 88 -11.67 13.52 -4.37
CA ARG A 88 -10.55 14.48 -4.35
C ARG A 88 -10.06 14.90 -5.72
N VAL A 89 -10.01 13.96 -6.66
CA VAL A 89 -9.40 14.14 -7.99
C VAL A 89 -10.48 14.19 -9.09
N GLY A 90 -11.76 14.01 -8.74
CA GLY A 90 -12.84 14.03 -9.73
C GLY A 90 -12.72 12.90 -10.76
N ILE A 91 -12.13 11.77 -10.37
CA ILE A 91 -12.00 10.60 -11.24
C ILE A 91 -13.35 9.90 -11.32
N GLU A 92 -14.22 10.40 -12.20
CA GLU A 92 -15.45 9.73 -12.64
C GLU A 92 -15.08 8.53 -13.52
N GLY A 93 -14.68 7.42 -12.89
CA GLY A 93 -14.31 6.25 -13.69
C GLY A 93 -13.82 5.08 -12.85
N ALA A 94 -14.74 4.30 -12.28
CA ALA A 94 -14.57 2.87 -12.05
C ALA A 94 -15.84 2.26 -11.40
N LYS A 95 -16.97 2.38 -12.08
CA LYS A 95 -18.05 1.40 -11.96
C LYS A 95 -18.18 0.70 -13.30
N LYS A 96 -17.64 -0.50 -13.38
CA LYS A 96 -18.15 -1.55 -14.27
C LYS A 96 -18.67 -2.66 -13.36
#